data_AF-A0A385BUX2-F1
#
_entry.id   AF-A0A385BUX2-F1
#
_cell.length_a   1.000
_cell.length_b   1.000
_cell.length_c   1.000
_cell.angle_alpha   90.00
_cell.angle_beta   90.00
_cell.angle_gamma   90.00
#
_symmetry.space_group_name_H-M   'P 1'
#
loop_
_entity.id
_entity.type
_entity.pdbx_description
1 polymer ?
#
loop_
_entity_poly.entity_id
_entity_poly.type
_entity_poly.pdbx_seq_one_letter_code
_entity_poly.pdbx_strand_id
1 'polypeptide(L)'
;MKKNVLIILSSTLISCSPFDENRVLEYKDDLNNLVSKIEKYDNGTYDRDEIDEFIIGDIRDLDIDLVVKNSGKKNPNYSGFIEENDSLIIFINRSSSIIDVERRIIYDFNKNPRNFGNDSIIGASYRIIQVDKRWYYSEMGFD
;
A
#
# COMPACT_ATOMS: atom_id res chain seq x y z
N MET A 1 49.09 -7.32 -13.07
CA MET A 1 48.59 -6.04 -12.50
C MET A 1 47.29 -5.71 -13.22
N LYS A 2 46.14 -6.08 -12.63
CA LYS A 2 45.13 -5.15 -12.09
C LYS A 2 44.86 -3.93 -12.99
N LYS A 3 43.84 -4.04 -13.83
CA LYS A 3 42.78 -3.05 -14.06
C LYS A 3 41.77 -3.63 -15.05
N ASN A 4 40.50 -3.32 -14.85
CA ASN A 4 39.32 -3.74 -15.63
C ASN A 4 38.48 -4.89 -15.04
N VAL A 5 38.49 -5.04 -13.71
CA VAL A 5 37.30 -5.55 -13.00
C VAL A 5 36.51 -4.33 -12.56
N LEU A 6 35.76 -3.72 -13.48
CA LEU A 6 34.78 -2.69 -13.16
C LEU A 6 33.60 -2.74 -14.14
N ILE A 7 33.10 -3.95 -14.39
CA ILE A 7 31.86 -4.18 -15.17
C ILE A 7 31.03 -5.26 -14.45
N ILE A 8 30.91 -5.18 -13.12
CA ILE A 8 29.90 -5.94 -12.36
C ILE A 8 29.56 -5.14 -11.11
N LEU A 9 28.94 -3.96 -11.26
CA LEU A 9 28.19 -3.33 -10.16
C LEU A 9 27.11 -2.39 -10.70
N SER A 10 26.37 -2.89 -11.68
CA SER A 10 25.11 -2.29 -12.12
C SER A 10 24.12 -3.40 -12.41
N SER A 11 24.13 -4.44 -11.58
CA SER A 11 22.94 -5.25 -11.35
C SER A 11 21.97 -4.34 -10.61
N THR A 12 21.20 -3.59 -11.41
CA THR A 12 19.85 -3.13 -11.14
C THR A 12 19.29 -3.69 -9.83
N LEU A 13 19.51 -2.98 -8.73
CA LEU A 13 18.60 -2.96 -7.60
C LEU A 13 17.37 -2.19 -8.06
N ILE A 14 16.69 -2.67 -9.11
CA ILE A 14 15.30 -2.30 -9.31
C ILE A 14 14.64 -3.02 -8.15
N SER A 15 14.34 -2.28 -7.09
CA SER A 15 13.43 -2.76 -6.07
C SER A 15 12.20 -3.27 -6.81
N CYS A 16 12.04 -4.59 -6.88
CA CYS A 16 10.86 -5.22 -7.43
C CYS A 16 9.76 -5.14 -6.37
N SER A 17 9.49 -3.93 -5.88
CA SER A 17 8.31 -3.69 -5.08
C SER A 17 7.10 -3.92 -5.98
N PRO A 18 6.10 -4.70 -5.53
CA PRO A 18 4.86 -4.86 -6.28
C PRO A 18 4.00 -3.59 -6.25
N PHE A 19 4.40 -2.57 -5.48
CA PHE A 19 3.67 -1.34 -5.29
C PHE A 19 4.05 -0.29 -6.33
N ASP A 20 4.15 -0.68 -7.60
CA ASP A 20 4.26 0.23 -8.73
C ASP A 20 2.86 0.47 -9.30
N GLU A 21 2.51 1.73 -9.63
CA GLU A 21 1.21 2.10 -10.21
C GLU A 21 0.79 1.15 -11.34
N ASN A 22 1.73 0.87 -12.25
CA ASN A 22 1.49 0.07 -13.45
C ASN A 22 1.43 -1.42 -13.15
N ARG A 23 1.84 -1.85 -11.95
CA ARG A 23 1.97 -3.27 -11.56
C ARG A 23 0.98 -3.72 -10.51
N VAL A 24 0.26 -2.82 -9.83
CA VAL A 24 -0.76 -3.19 -8.81
C VAL A 24 -1.70 -4.28 -9.32
N LEU A 25 -2.12 -4.19 -10.57
CA LEU A 25 -3.02 -5.17 -11.19
C LEU A 25 -2.36 -6.52 -11.48
N GLU A 26 -1.04 -6.58 -11.68
CA GLU A 26 -0.29 -7.83 -11.84
C GLU A 26 -0.38 -8.69 -10.56
N TYR A 27 -0.42 -8.02 -9.40
CA TYR A 27 -0.46 -8.65 -8.08
C TYR A 27 -1.88 -8.74 -7.48
N LYS A 28 -2.92 -8.51 -8.29
CA LYS A 28 -4.30 -8.43 -7.83
C LYS A 28 -4.75 -9.67 -7.07
N ASP A 29 -4.38 -10.86 -7.53
CA ASP A 29 -4.81 -12.11 -6.89
C ASP A 29 -4.12 -12.31 -5.53
N ASP A 30 -2.83 -12.02 -5.43
CA ASP A 30 -2.06 -12.06 -4.17
C ASP A 30 -2.61 -11.05 -3.18
N LEU A 31 -2.87 -9.82 -3.63
CA LEU A 31 -3.45 -8.75 -2.83
C LEU A 31 -4.87 -9.09 -2.37
N ASN A 32 -5.72 -9.69 -3.22
CA ASN A 32 -7.06 -10.14 -2.82
C ASN A 32 -7.00 -11.28 -1.80
N ASN A 33 -6.06 -12.21 -1.96
CA ASN A 33 -5.84 -13.27 -0.99
C ASN A 33 -5.44 -12.68 0.37
N LEU A 34 -4.49 -11.75 0.37
CA LEU A 34 -4.07 -11.04 1.58
C LEU A 34 -5.21 -10.27 2.23
N VAL A 35 -6.03 -9.56 1.44
CA VAL A 35 -7.26 -8.90 1.92
C VAL A 35 -8.17 -9.90 2.65
N SER A 36 -8.44 -11.06 2.07
CA SER A 36 -9.32 -12.07 2.69
C SER A 36 -8.79 -12.60 4.03
N LYS A 37 -7.47 -12.57 4.22
CA LYS A 37 -6.81 -12.92 5.48
C LYS A 37 -6.94 -11.77 6.48
N ILE A 38 -6.62 -10.54 6.07
CA ILE A 38 -6.73 -9.30 6.88
C ILE A 38 -8.17 -9.00 7.33
N GLU A 39 -9.17 -9.38 6.54
CA GLU A 39 -10.59 -9.20 6.88
C GLU A 39 -10.98 -9.85 8.23
N LYS A 40 -10.22 -10.86 8.70
CA LYS A 40 -10.46 -11.55 9.97
C LYS A 40 -9.89 -10.84 11.21
N TYR A 41 -8.98 -9.87 11.02
CA TYR A 41 -8.33 -9.15 12.11
C TYR A 41 -9.24 -8.07 12.68
N ASP A 42 -8.95 -7.56 13.87
CA ASP A 42 -9.63 -6.36 14.35
C ASP A 42 -9.22 -5.13 13.54
N ASN A 43 -9.91 -4.00 13.76
CA ASN A 43 -9.44 -2.74 13.18
C ASN A 43 -8.16 -2.30 13.90
N GLY A 44 -7.17 -1.82 13.14
CA GLY A 44 -5.87 -1.53 13.70
C GLY A 44 -4.85 -1.10 12.67
N THR A 45 -3.66 -0.83 13.16
CA THR A 45 -2.45 -0.62 12.37
C THR A 45 -1.49 -1.73 12.78
N TYR A 46 -0.94 -2.43 11.79
CA TYR A 46 -0.13 -3.62 11.99
C TYR A 46 1.19 -3.45 11.24
N ASP A 47 2.26 -3.26 11.99
CA ASP A 47 3.61 -3.29 11.41
C ASP A 47 3.93 -4.71 10.93
N ARG A 48 4.77 -4.79 9.89
CA ARG A 48 5.25 -6.06 9.32
C ARG A 48 5.75 -7.04 10.38
N ASP A 49 6.39 -6.54 11.44
CA ASP A 49 6.94 -7.37 12.51
C ASP A 49 5.93 -7.78 13.59
N GLU A 50 4.75 -7.14 13.62
CA GLU A 50 3.67 -7.41 14.58
C GLU A 50 2.59 -8.35 14.00
N ILE A 51 2.62 -8.54 12.68
CA ILE A 51 1.76 -9.44 11.96
C ILE A 51 2.11 -10.91 12.25
N ASP A 52 1.09 -11.75 12.45
CA ASP A 52 1.30 -13.15 12.76
C ASP A 52 1.88 -13.99 11.60
N GLU A 53 2.34 -15.19 11.96
CA GLU A 53 3.02 -16.11 11.04
C GLU A 53 2.17 -16.58 9.84
N PHE A 54 0.84 -16.45 9.90
CA PHE A 54 -0.06 -16.94 8.85
C PHE A 54 -0.12 -16.01 7.64
N ILE A 55 0.20 -14.74 7.82
CA ILE A 55 0.15 -13.74 6.73
C ILE A 55 1.51 -13.03 6.53
N ILE A 56 2.48 -13.24 7.42
CA ILE A 56 3.82 -12.65 7.31
C ILE A 56 4.52 -13.01 5.98
N GLY A 57 4.26 -14.20 5.44
CA GLY A 57 4.79 -14.63 4.14
C GLY A 57 4.32 -13.71 3.02
N ASP A 58 3.00 -13.54 2.88
CA ASP A 58 2.42 -12.68 1.83
C ASP A 58 2.86 -11.23 2.00
N ILE A 59 2.91 -10.73 3.24
CA ILE A 59 3.37 -9.38 3.56
C ILE A 59 4.83 -9.18 3.12
N ARG A 60 5.70 -10.17 3.35
CA ARG A 60 7.10 -10.10 2.95
C ARG A 60 7.29 -10.19 1.45
N ASP A 61 6.56 -11.10 0.80
CA ASP A 61 6.62 -11.30 -0.64
C ASP A 61 6.12 -10.07 -1.40
N LEU A 62 5.12 -9.38 -0.81
CA LEU A 62 4.58 -8.14 -1.36
C LEU A 62 5.34 -6.87 -0.95
N ASP A 63 6.45 -7.01 -0.22
CA ASP A 63 7.22 -5.87 0.33
C ASP A 63 6.35 -4.86 1.08
N ILE A 64 5.43 -5.36 1.92
CA ILE A 64 4.53 -4.54 2.72
C ILE A 64 5.16 -4.31 4.09
N ASP A 65 5.28 -3.06 4.48
CA ASP A 65 5.84 -2.67 5.78
C ASP A 65 4.77 -2.42 6.84
N LEU A 66 3.60 -1.95 6.41
CA LEU A 66 2.52 -1.59 7.31
C LEU A 66 1.15 -1.88 6.68
N VAL A 67 0.24 -2.41 7.49
CA VAL A 67 -1.16 -2.63 7.11
C VAL A 67 -2.08 -1.82 8.01
N VAL A 68 -3.04 -1.12 7.41
CA VAL A 68 -4.05 -0.33 8.10
C VAL A 68 -5.42 -0.90 7.78
N LYS A 69 -6.20 -1.25 8.80
CA LYS A 69 -7.57 -1.75 8.62
C LYS A 69 -8.56 -0.91 9.40
N ASN A 70 -9.51 -0.33 8.67
CA ASN A 70 -10.40 0.69 9.25
C ASN A 70 -11.86 0.29 9.31
N SER A 71 -12.31 -0.69 8.51
CA SER A 71 -13.69 -1.23 8.49
C SER A 71 -14.81 -0.23 8.84
N GLY A 72 -14.78 0.99 8.27
CA GLY A 72 -15.80 2.00 8.51
C GLY A 72 -15.68 2.77 9.83
N LYS A 73 -14.56 2.65 10.55
CA LYS A 73 -14.23 3.47 11.72
C LYS A 73 -13.11 4.45 11.37
N LYS A 74 -13.13 5.63 11.99
CA LYS A 74 -12.03 6.59 11.89
C LYS A 74 -10.73 5.98 12.40
N ASN A 75 -9.68 6.04 11.60
CA ASN A 75 -8.34 5.64 12.03
C ASN A 75 -7.62 6.83 12.67
N PRO A 76 -7.01 6.67 13.85
CA PRO A 76 -6.27 7.74 14.50
C PRO A 76 -4.96 8.09 13.79
N ASN A 77 -4.33 7.12 13.12
CA ASN A 77 -3.04 7.24 12.43
C ASN A 77 -3.20 7.66 10.96
N TYR A 78 -4.37 7.46 10.37
CA TYR A 78 -4.65 7.80 8.97
C TYR A 78 -5.92 8.65 8.89
N SER A 79 -5.72 9.96 8.96
CA SER A 79 -6.75 10.97 8.75
C SER A 79 -6.78 11.41 7.27
N GLY A 80 -7.96 11.76 6.75
CA GLY A 80 -8.08 12.31 5.39
C GLY A 80 -9.14 11.64 4.52
N PHE A 81 -9.70 10.51 4.93
CA PHE A 81 -10.92 10.01 4.31
C PHE A 81 -12.12 10.57 5.11
N ILE A 82 -12.94 11.40 4.47
CA ILE A 82 -14.01 12.20 5.11
C ILE A 82 -15.30 11.39 5.24
N GLU A 83 -15.43 10.30 4.49
CA GLU A 83 -16.64 9.51 4.52
C GLU A 83 -16.63 8.68 5.80
N GLU A 84 -17.53 8.97 6.74
CA GLU A 84 -17.63 8.33 8.06
C GLU A 84 -17.87 6.79 8.02
N ASN A 85 -17.73 6.15 6.86
CA ASN A 85 -17.81 4.72 6.60
C ASN A 85 -16.69 4.20 5.67
N ASP A 86 -15.46 4.66 5.85
CA ASP A 86 -14.28 4.18 5.11
C ASP A 86 -13.87 2.75 5.51
N SER A 87 -14.63 1.85 4.91
CA SER A 87 -14.40 0.42 4.80
C SER A 87 -13.17 0.14 3.93
N LEU A 88 -11.97 0.29 4.51
CA LEU A 88 -10.71 0.21 3.78
C LEU A 88 -9.69 -0.72 4.45
N ILE A 89 -8.86 -1.33 3.60
CA ILE A 89 -7.56 -1.88 3.95
C ILE A 89 -6.51 -1.10 3.16
N ILE A 90 -5.47 -0.62 3.82
CA ILE A 90 -4.36 0.09 3.20
C ILE A 90 -3.10 -0.73 3.44
N PHE A 91 -2.41 -1.08 2.37
CA PHE A 91 -1.08 -1.65 2.43
C PHE A 91 -0.07 -0.55 2.11
N ILE A 92 1.04 -0.53 2.85
CA ILE A 92 2.02 0.55 2.79
C ILE A 92 3.43 -0.03 2.69
N ASN A 93 4.18 0.46 1.71
CA ASN A 93 5.62 0.25 1.55
C ASN A 93 6.31 1.56 1.91
N ARG A 94 6.99 1.59 3.07
CA ARG A 94 7.64 2.78 3.61
C ARG A 94 8.89 3.07 2.81
N SER A 95 9.02 4.31 2.35
CA SER A 95 10.29 4.78 1.84
C SER A 95 11.22 5.10 3.00
N SER A 96 12.41 4.47 3.04
CA SER A 96 13.50 4.88 3.91
C SER A 96 14.40 5.95 3.27
N SER A 97 14.10 6.34 2.03
CA SER A 97 14.87 7.28 1.23
C SER A 97 14.30 8.69 1.38
N ILE A 98 15.17 9.69 1.35
CA ILE A 98 14.76 11.11 1.37
C ILE A 98 14.19 11.53 0.00
N ILE A 99 14.49 10.75 -1.06
CA ILE A 99 14.13 11.06 -2.45
C ILE A 99 12.91 10.24 -2.89
N ASP A 100 12.81 9.01 -2.42
CA ASP A 100 11.67 8.15 -2.75
C ASP A 100 10.51 8.41 -1.80
N VAL A 101 9.31 8.24 -2.31
CA VAL A 101 8.08 8.51 -1.58
C VAL A 101 7.40 7.20 -1.15
N GLU A 102 6.65 7.24 -0.07
CA GLU A 102 5.93 6.08 0.45
C GLU A 102 4.84 5.61 -0.52
N ARG A 103 4.82 4.31 -0.81
CA ARG A 103 3.85 3.74 -1.74
C ARG A 103 2.71 3.10 -0.98
N ARG A 104 1.48 3.38 -1.41
CA ARG A 104 0.26 2.97 -0.75
C ARG A 104 -0.68 2.30 -1.75
N ILE A 105 -1.19 1.15 -1.36
CA ILE A 105 -2.25 0.42 -2.07
C ILE A 105 -3.47 0.42 -1.18
N ILE A 106 -4.56 0.99 -1.66
CA ILE A 106 -5.82 1.05 -0.94
C ILE A 106 -6.78 0.07 -1.60
N TYR A 107 -7.31 -0.84 -0.79
CA TYR A 107 -8.44 -1.69 -1.13
C TYR A 107 -9.71 -1.14 -0.50
N ASP A 108 -10.69 -0.81 -1.34
CA ASP A 108 -12.04 -0.45 -0.90
C ASP A 108 -12.95 -1.68 -0.99
N PHE A 109 -13.48 -2.11 0.16
CA PHE A 109 -14.46 -3.19 0.21
C PHE A 109 -15.90 -2.70 0.05
N ASN A 110 -16.11 -1.40 -0.13
CA ASN A 110 -17.41 -0.86 -0.51
C ASN A 110 -17.87 -1.43 -1.86
N LYS A 111 -19.18 -1.65 -2.01
CA LYS A 111 -19.77 -2.24 -3.22
C LYS A 111 -19.67 -1.30 -4.43
N ASN A 112 -19.64 0.00 -4.19
CA ASN A 112 -19.58 1.02 -5.23
C ASN A 112 -18.17 1.61 -5.27
N PRO A 113 -17.52 1.66 -6.45
CA PRO A 113 -16.25 2.35 -6.61
C PRO A 113 -16.39 3.80 -6.16
N ARG A 114 -15.43 4.28 -5.37
CA ARG A 114 -15.35 5.69 -4.99
C ARG A 114 -14.43 6.44 -5.94
N ASN A 115 -14.82 7.66 -6.27
CA ASN A 115 -13.94 8.57 -7.01
C ASN A 115 -12.96 9.24 -6.04
N PHE A 116 -12.00 8.47 -5.55
CA PHE A 116 -10.83 9.04 -4.89
C PHE A 116 -9.98 9.71 -5.98
N GLY A 117 -9.97 11.04 -6.07
CA GLY A 117 -9.18 11.73 -7.10
C GLY A 117 -9.82 12.94 -7.77
N ASN A 118 -10.89 13.52 -7.21
CA ASN A 118 -11.17 14.93 -7.47
C ASN A 118 -10.54 15.75 -6.34
N ASP A 119 -10.14 16.99 -6.60
CA ASP A 119 -9.49 17.95 -5.67
C ASP A 119 -10.36 18.34 -4.44
N SER A 120 -11.29 17.47 -4.04
CA SER A 120 -12.46 17.73 -3.20
C SER A 120 -12.59 16.80 -2.00
N ILE A 121 -11.62 15.93 -1.72
CA ILE A 121 -11.49 15.40 -0.36
C ILE A 121 -10.82 16.48 0.49
N ILE A 122 -11.64 17.34 1.10
CA ILE A 122 -11.22 18.40 2.01
C ILE A 122 -10.36 17.83 3.16
N GLY A 123 -9.04 17.98 3.06
CA GLY A 123 -8.07 17.49 4.05
C GLY A 123 -7.35 16.20 3.66
N ALA A 124 -7.62 15.61 2.50
CA ALA A 124 -6.69 14.66 1.90
C ALA A 124 -5.59 15.43 1.17
N SER A 125 -4.35 15.07 1.44
CA SER A 125 -3.15 15.70 0.89
C SER A 125 -2.43 14.85 -0.16
N TYR A 126 -3.04 13.73 -0.58
CA TYR A 126 -2.48 12.81 -1.55
C TYR A 126 -3.29 12.80 -2.84
N ARG A 127 -2.64 12.43 -3.94
CA ARG A 127 -3.29 12.10 -5.21
C ARG A 127 -3.49 10.59 -5.26
N ILE A 128 -4.74 10.12 -5.20
CA ILE A 128 -5.06 8.73 -5.48
C ILE A 128 -5.32 8.55 -6.98
N ILE A 129 -4.79 7.48 -7.53
CA ILE A 129 -5.09 6.99 -8.87
C ILE A 129 -5.90 5.71 -8.73
N GLN A 130 -7.09 5.70 -9.31
CA GLN A 130 -7.90 4.50 -9.38
C GLN A 130 -7.33 3.55 -10.44
N VAL A 131 -6.85 2.38 -10.03
CA VAL A 131 -6.31 1.36 -10.96
C VAL A 131 -7.36 0.31 -11.33
N ASP A 132 -8.36 0.07 -10.47
CA ASP A 132 -9.55 -0.76 -10.76
C ASP A 132 -10.73 -0.31 -9.87
N LYS A 133 -11.88 -0.98 -9.95
CA LYS A 133 -13.08 -0.74 -9.15
C LYS A 133 -12.83 -0.72 -7.64
N ARG A 134 -11.88 -1.50 -7.14
CA ARG A 134 -11.58 -1.65 -5.70
C ARG A 134 -10.16 -1.26 -5.32
N TRP A 135 -9.27 -1.16 -6.30
CA TRP A 135 -7.85 -0.94 -6.09
C TRP A 135 -7.48 0.48 -6.47
N TYR A 136 -6.75 1.11 -5.57
CA TYR A 136 -6.30 2.49 -5.67
C TYR A 136 -4.84 2.56 -5.29
N TYR A 137 -4.10 3.42 -5.98
CA TYR A 137 -2.68 3.61 -5.82
C TYR A 137 -2.35 5.05 -5.43
N SER A 138 -1.37 5.23 -4.56
CA SER A 138 -0.78 6.54 -4.28
C SER A 138 0.69 6.39 -3.91
N GLU A 139 1.54 7.26 -4.44
CA GLU A 139 2.92 7.45 -4.00
C GLU A 139 3.06 8.61 -3.01
N MET A 140 1.98 9.35 -2.73
CA MET A 140 2.00 10.47 -1.80
C MET A 140 1.12 10.19 -0.58
N GLY A 141 1.54 10.70 0.57
CA GLY A 141 0.86 10.50 1.84
C GLY A 141 1.31 11.52 2.88
N PHE A 142 0.39 12.04 3.70
CA PHE A 142 0.73 12.98 4.78
C PHE A 142 1.40 12.31 5.98
N ASP A 143 2.12 13.13 6.73
CA ASP A 143 2.30 13.06 8.19
C ASP A 143 0.99 13.37 8.94
#